data_AF-A0A4P1RG33-F1
#
_entry.id   AF-A0A4P1RG33-F1
#
_cell.length_a   1.000
_cell.length_b   1.000
_cell.length_c   1.000
_cell.angle_alpha   90.00
_cell.angle_beta   90.00
_cell.angle_gamma   90.00
#
_symmetry.space_group_name_H-M   'P 1'
#
loop_
_entity.id
_entity.type
_entity.pdbx_description
1 polymer ?
#
loop_
_entity_poly.entity_id
_entity_poly.type
_entity_poly.pdbx_seq_one_letter_code
_entity_poly.pdbx_strand_id
1 'polypeptide(L)'
;MHQLLIECPSLYEMMGCPSYHWQHIPLLELWHEKQHSDGESHIILESYPPGDNIEVLKQALTNNTVNYDGVDLPLPLNLEILKWSNKTWEILSSAKLPSQVKFYNIYGTGLDTPHSVCYGNEDKPVSDLQQLCHLEAKFVCVDGDGTVAIESAKADGFNAEARVGIPGDHRYILSEPHLFRILKHWLKAGDPDPFYNPLIDYVVLPTAFEIERSKEKGLEVGWEIISKDQDDQSNTSADITSLRSISALHGSANQSYSEAHATVVVHPGNDGKQHVQLNALAVSVDAS
;
A
#
# COMPACT_ATOMS: atom_id res chain seq x y z
N MET A 1 -25.67 3.28 9.33
CA MET A 1 -25.15 3.02 10.68
C MET A 1 -24.10 1.93 10.54
N HIS A 2 -22.81 2.25 10.70
CA HIS A 2 -21.76 1.24 10.69
C HIS A 2 -21.81 0.54 12.05
N GLN A 3 -22.54 -0.56 12.13
CA GLN A 3 -22.58 -1.36 13.34
C GLN A 3 -21.28 -2.18 13.38
N LEU A 4 -20.31 -1.69 14.15
CA LEU A 4 -19.01 -2.34 14.28
C LEU A 4 -19.17 -3.56 15.20
N LEU A 5 -18.96 -4.75 14.63
CA LEU A 5 -18.92 -6.03 15.37
C LEU A 5 -17.54 -6.18 16.02
N ILE A 6 -17.29 -5.40 17.07
CA ILE A 6 -15.94 -5.19 17.60
C ILE A 6 -15.41 -6.38 18.38
N GLU A 7 -16.24 -7.35 18.79
CA GLU A 7 -15.76 -8.53 19.53
C GLU A 7 -15.09 -9.61 18.65
N CYS A 8 -14.91 -9.38 17.35
CA CYS A 8 -14.21 -10.33 16.49
C CYS A 8 -12.68 -10.17 16.63
N PRO A 9 -11.94 -11.18 17.13
CA PRO A 9 -10.48 -11.07 17.31
C PRO A 9 -9.72 -10.68 16.05
N SER A 10 -10.20 -11.11 14.87
CA SER A 10 -9.56 -10.77 13.61
C SER A 10 -9.58 -9.28 13.31
N LEU A 11 -10.59 -8.53 13.74
CA LEU A 11 -10.62 -7.07 13.53
C LEU A 11 -9.46 -6.39 14.26
N TYR A 12 -9.19 -6.80 15.49
CA TYR A 12 -8.07 -6.27 16.27
C TYR A 12 -6.72 -6.66 15.67
N GLU A 13 -6.57 -7.90 15.20
CA GLU A 13 -5.35 -8.37 14.54
C GLU A 13 -5.11 -7.70 13.19
N MET A 14 -6.16 -7.18 12.54
CA MET A 14 -6.08 -6.45 11.27
C MET A 14 -6.03 -4.93 11.45
N MET A 15 -6.04 -4.41 12.68
CA MET A 15 -5.79 -2.97 12.90
C MET A 15 -4.38 -2.59 12.45
N GLY A 16 -4.17 -1.31 12.13
CA GLY A 16 -2.86 -0.80 11.76
C GLY A 16 -1.81 -1.14 12.83
N CYS A 17 -0.77 -1.86 12.42
CA CYS A 17 0.29 -2.31 13.33
C CYS A 17 1.06 -1.09 13.89
N PRO A 18 1.06 -0.86 15.22
CA PRO A 18 1.74 0.28 15.83
C PRO A 18 3.28 0.24 15.71
N SER A 19 3.85 -0.94 15.50
CA SER A 19 5.30 -1.13 15.39
C SER A 19 5.80 -1.19 13.94
N TYR A 20 4.90 -1.12 12.96
CA TYR A 20 5.30 -1.07 11.55
C TYR A 20 5.76 0.35 11.18
N HIS A 21 6.85 0.41 10.40
CA HIS A 21 7.42 1.67 9.94
C HIS A 21 6.79 2.05 8.61
N TRP A 22 5.68 2.78 8.69
CA TRP A 22 4.97 3.28 7.53
C TRP A 22 5.75 4.41 6.84
N GLN A 23 5.83 4.37 5.51
CA GLN A 23 6.29 5.46 4.67
C GLN A 23 5.38 6.68 4.85
N HIS A 24 4.07 6.43 4.92
CA HIS A 24 3.07 7.41 5.29
C HIS A 24 2.26 6.85 6.46
N ILE A 25 2.35 7.48 7.63
CA ILE A 25 1.68 6.96 8.84
C ILE A 25 0.16 7.16 8.68
N PRO A 26 -0.66 6.11 8.80
CA PRO A 26 -2.12 6.25 8.79
C PRO A 26 -2.58 6.95 10.06
N LEU A 27 -3.48 7.92 9.92
CA LEU A 27 -3.93 8.76 11.03
C LEU A 27 -5.44 8.63 11.25
N LEU A 28 -5.84 8.55 12.52
CA LEU A 28 -7.16 8.95 12.96
C LEU A 28 -7.10 10.43 13.32
N GLU A 29 -7.83 11.27 12.62
CA GLU A 29 -7.87 12.70 12.84
C GLU A 29 -9.27 13.14 13.29
N LEU A 30 -9.31 14.14 14.16
CA LEU A 30 -10.57 14.71 14.62
C LEU A 30 -10.42 16.20 14.87
N TRP A 31 -11.35 16.97 14.31
CA TRP A 31 -11.53 18.36 14.68
C TRP A 31 -12.28 18.41 16.00
N HIS A 32 -11.58 18.59 17.12
CA HIS A 32 -12.16 18.59 18.46
C HIS A 32 -12.52 20.00 18.90
N GLU A 33 -13.72 20.17 19.45
CA GLU A 33 -14.05 21.33 20.27
C GLU A 33 -13.66 21.06 21.74
N LYS A 34 -12.64 21.77 22.24
CA LYS A 34 -12.25 21.69 23.66
C LYS A 34 -12.62 22.95 24.41
N GLN A 35 -13.26 22.77 25.56
CA GLN A 35 -13.47 23.85 26.52
C GLN A 35 -12.22 24.04 27.37
N HIS A 36 -11.71 25.26 27.41
CA HIS A 36 -10.56 25.62 28.22
C HIS A 36 -11.00 26.14 29.60
N SER A 37 -10.08 26.22 30.55
CA SER A 37 -10.37 26.57 31.96
C SER A 37 -10.86 28.02 32.15
N ASP A 38 -10.69 28.86 31.15
CA ASP A 38 -11.19 30.24 31.04
C ASP A 38 -12.63 30.33 30.50
N GLY A 39 -13.21 29.22 30.04
CA GLY A 39 -14.55 29.16 29.46
C GLY A 39 -14.61 29.42 27.95
N GLU A 40 -13.48 29.66 27.28
CA GLU A 40 -13.42 29.76 25.81
C GLU A 40 -13.29 28.37 25.17
N SER A 41 -14.04 28.15 24.08
CA SER A 41 -13.97 26.94 23.26
C SER A 41 -13.05 27.18 22.08
N HIS A 42 -12.04 26.31 21.90
CA HIS A 42 -11.21 26.32 20.71
C HIS A 42 -11.38 25.01 19.94
N ILE A 43 -11.33 25.15 18.62
CA ILE A 43 -11.39 24.04 17.68
C ILE A 43 -9.96 23.72 17.26
N ILE A 44 -9.54 22.48 17.48
CA ILE A 44 -8.19 22.00 17.14
C ILE A 44 -8.29 20.71 16.33
N LEU A 45 -7.40 20.55 15.34
CA LEU A 45 -7.20 19.26 14.67
C LEU A 45 -6.25 18.42 15.52
N GLU A 46 -6.74 17.30 16.03
CA GLU A 46 -5.94 16.28 16.71
C GLU A 46 -5.69 15.12 15.74
N SER A 47 -4.44 14.64 15.67
CA SER A 47 -4.04 13.52 14.81
C SER A 47 -3.42 12.41 15.65
N TYR A 48 -3.96 11.20 15.52
CA TYR A 48 -3.58 10.02 16.31
C TYR A 48 -3.04 8.92 15.39
N PRO A 49 -1.74 8.59 15.46
CA PRO A 49 -1.19 7.44 14.75
C PRO A 49 -1.69 6.10 15.33
N PRO A 50 -1.40 4.95 14.69
CA PRO A 50 -1.80 3.65 15.21
C PRO A 50 -1.20 3.40 16.59
N GLY A 51 -2.02 2.97 17.54
CA GLY A 51 -1.64 2.79 18.94
C GLY A 51 -2.02 3.99 19.83
N ASP A 52 -1.85 5.22 19.35
CA ASP A 52 -2.25 6.42 20.09
C ASP A 52 -3.76 6.69 19.99
N ASN A 53 -4.40 6.15 18.96
CA ASN A 53 -5.85 6.27 18.74
C ASN A 53 -6.73 5.41 19.68
N ILE A 54 -6.13 4.54 20.50
CA ILE A 54 -6.87 3.56 21.31
C ILE A 54 -7.78 4.23 22.33
N GLU A 55 -7.37 5.31 22.98
CA GLU A 55 -8.23 6.02 23.93
C GLU A 55 -9.41 6.71 23.24
N VAL A 56 -9.23 7.22 22.02
CA VAL A 56 -10.32 7.76 21.20
C VAL A 56 -11.33 6.67 20.87
N LEU A 57 -10.86 5.52 20.39
CA LEU A 57 -11.71 4.37 20.05
C LEU A 57 -12.45 3.84 21.28
N LYS A 58 -11.77 3.72 22.42
CA LYS A 58 -12.37 3.27 23.68
C LYS A 58 -13.52 4.18 24.11
N GLN A 59 -13.33 5.50 24.05
CA GLN A 59 -14.39 6.45 24.38
C GLN A 59 -15.53 6.38 23.37
N ALA A 60 -15.23 6.40 22.07
CA ALA A 60 -16.24 6.33 21.02
C ALA A 60 -17.12 5.09 21.09
N LEU A 61 -16.57 3.97 21.55
CA LEU A 61 -17.23 2.68 21.59
C LEU A 61 -17.80 2.32 22.97
N THR A 62 -17.72 3.20 23.96
CA THR A 62 -18.13 2.89 25.36
C THR A 62 -19.58 2.40 25.43
N ASN A 63 -20.47 2.99 24.63
CA ASN A 63 -21.89 2.66 24.58
C ASN A 63 -22.28 1.90 23.31
N ASN A 64 -21.32 1.31 22.59
CA ASN A 64 -21.60 0.54 21.38
C ASN A 64 -22.41 -0.70 21.74
N THR A 65 -23.51 -0.92 21.02
CA THR A 65 -24.43 -2.04 21.25
C THR A 65 -24.91 -2.65 19.92
N VAL A 66 -25.27 -3.93 19.98
CA VAL A 66 -25.93 -4.63 18.88
C VAL A 66 -27.25 -5.20 19.35
N ASN A 67 -28.33 -4.87 18.65
CA ASN A 67 -29.62 -5.52 18.88
C ASN A 67 -29.64 -6.90 18.22
N TYR A 68 -29.76 -7.95 19.02
CA TYR A 68 -29.90 -9.33 18.58
C TYR A 68 -31.11 -9.96 19.27
N ASP A 69 -32.09 -10.41 18.49
CA ASP A 69 -33.37 -10.96 18.98
C ASP A 69 -34.08 -10.06 20.01
N GLY A 70 -34.02 -8.73 19.81
CA GLY A 70 -34.66 -7.75 20.68
C GLY A 70 -33.89 -7.46 21.98
N VAL A 71 -32.70 -8.04 22.15
CA VAL A 71 -31.78 -7.77 23.26
C VAL A 71 -30.62 -6.90 22.78
N ASP A 72 -30.37 -5.80 23.47
CA ASP A 72 -29.19 -4.97 23.21
C ASP A 72 -27.97 -5.57 23.91
N LEU A 73 -27.02 -6.07 23.11
CA LEU A 73 -25.76 -6.63 23.58
C LEU A 73 -24.67 -5.55 23.54
N PRO A 74 -24.01 -5.24 24.67
CA PRO A 74 -22.91 -4.27 24.68
C PRO A 74 -21.68 -4.87 24.00
N LEU A 75 -21.09 -4.13 23.07
CA LEU A 75 -19.86 -4.51 22.35
C LEU A 75 -18.84 -3.36 22.37
N PRO A 76 -18.33 -2.97 23.55
CA PRO A 76 -17.32 -1.92 23.65
C PRO A 76 -15.98 -2.38 23.07
N LEU A 77 -15.01 -1.46 22.99
CA LEU A 77 -13.64 -1.83 22.67
C LEU A 77 -13.07 -2.78 23.75
N ASN A 78 -12.91 -4.04 23.41
CA ASN A 78 -12.32 -5.07 24.25
C ASN A 78 -10.77 -4.97 24.30
N LEU A 79 -10.26 -4.46 25.42
CA LEU A 79 -8.82 -4.27 25.64
C LEU A 79 -8.04 -5.58 25.86
N GLU A 80 -8.70 -6.65 26.32
CA GLU A 80 -8.05 -7.95 26.47
C GLU A 80 -7.79 -8.61 25.11
N ILE A 81 -8.74 -8.50 24.18
CA ILE A 81 -8.54 -8.96 22.79
C ILE A 81 -7.46 -8.11 22.11
N LEU A 82 -7.50 -6.78 22.25
CA LEU A 82 -6.45 -5.90 21.72
C LEU A 82 -5.05 -6.29 22.22
N LYS A 83 -4.94 -6.62 23.51
CA LYS A 83 -3.68 -7.10 24.11
C LYS A 83 -3.22 -8.43 23.49
N TRP A 84 -4.14 -9.34 23.19
CA TRP A 84 -3.81 -10.59 22.48
C TRP A 84 -3.36 -10.31 21.05
N SER A 85 -4.03 -9.41 20.33
CA SER A 85 -3.65 -9.02 18.97
C SER A 85 -2.27 -8.37 18.90
N ASN A 86 -1.93 -7.53 19.88
CA ASN A 86 -0.56 -7.01 20.02
C ASN A 86 0.46 -8.15 20.16
N LYS A 87 0.12 -9.20 20.91
CA LYS A 87 0.99 -10.37 21.05
C LYS A 87 1.10 -11.17 19.74
N THR A 88 0.00 -11.31 19.00
CA THR A 88 0.01 -11.89 17.65
C THR A 88 0.98 -11.13 16.74
N TRP A 89 0.93 -9.79 16.73
CA TRP A 89 1.86 -8.98 15.93
C TRP A 89 3.33 -9.19 16.31
N GLU A 90 3.68 -9.24 17.59
CA GLU A 90 5.06 -9.53 18.03
C GLU A 90 5.57 -10.89 17.52
N ILE A 91 4.69 -11.90 17.51
CA ILE A 91 5.02 -13.24 17.01
C ILE A 91 5.20 -13.19 15.49
N LEU A 92 4.26 -12.56 14.77
CA LEU A 92 4.33 -12.45 13.30
C LEU A 92 5.53 -11.63 12.83
N SER A 93 5.86 -10.53 13.49
CA SER A 93 6.98 -9.65 13.11
C SER A 93 8.36 -10.31 13.28
N SER A 94 8.45 -11.36 14.11
CA SER A 94 9.68 -12.12 14.34
C SER A 94 9.70 -13.47 13.61
N ALA A 95 8.61 -13.83 12.94
CA ALA A 95 8.49 -15.08 12.22
C ALA A 95 9.48 -15.12 11.04
N LYS A 96 10.04 -16.30 10.78
CA LYS A 96 10.92 -16.54 9.64
C LYS A 96 10.47 -17.80 8.91
N LEU A 97 10.47 -17.74 7.58
CA LEU A 97 10.25 -18.92 6.76
C LEU A 97 11.52 -19.79 6.73
N PRO A 98 11.38 -21.13 6.76
CA PRO A 98 12.50 -22.02 6.51
C PRO A 98 13.11 -21.75 5.12
N SER A 99 14.42 -21.89 4.97
CA SER A 99 15.12 -21.57 3.72
C SER A 99 14.71 -22.44 2.53
N GLN A 100 14.05 -23.57 2.76
CA GLN A 100 13.52 -24.45 1.72
C GLN A 100 12.13 -24.01 1.24
N VAL A 101 11.45 -23.11 1.96
CA VAL A 101 10.13 -22.61 1.62
C VAL A 101 10.27 -21.36 0.76
N LYS A 102 9.73 -21.45 -0.45
CA LYS A 102 9.61 -20.31 -1.34
C LYS A 102 8.37 -19.51 -0.99
N PHE A 103 8.54 -18.20 -0.85
CA PHE A 103 7.43 -17.28 -0.58
C PHE A 103 7.07 -16.52 -1.85
N TYR A 104 5.78 -16.37 -2.09
CA TYR A 104 5.25 -15.60 -3.21
C TYR A 104 4.11 -14.72 -2.70
N ASN A 105 4.01 -13.49 -3.20
CA ASN A 105 3.00 -12.53 -2.78
C ASN A 105 2.22 -12.02 -4.00
N ILE A 106 0.89 -12.12 -3.95
CA ILE A 106 -0.01 -11.50 -4.92
C ILE A 106 -0.91 -10.55 -4.15
N TYR A 107 -0.99 -9.30 -4.59
CA TYR A 107 -1.76 -8.25 -3.93
C TYR A 107 -2.54 -7.43 -4.95
N GLY A 108 -3.63 -6.80 -4.52
CA GLY A 108 -4.42 -5.93 -5.38
C GLY A 108 -3.86 -4.51 -5.46
N THR A 109 -4.12 -3.82 -6.57
CA THR A 109 -3.65 -2.46 -6.85
C THR A 109 -4.70 -1.65 -7.63
N GLY A 110 -4.43 -0.36 -7.81
CA GLY A 110 -5.14 0.49 -8.77
C GLY A 110 -6.48 1.03 -8.29
N LEU A 111 -6.79 0.91 -7.00
CA LEU A 111 -8.00 1.44 -6.38
C LEU A 111 -7.68 2.35 -5.20
N ASP A 112 -8.46 3.44 -5.10
CA ASP A 112 -8.43 4.34 -3.96
C ASP A 112 -8.79 3.58 -2.68
N THR A 113 -7.80 3.43 -1.80
CA THR A 113 -7.90 2.62 -0.59
C THR A 113 -7.81 3.52 0.64
N PRO A 114 -8.83 3.54 1.53
CA PRO A 114 -8.81 4.34 2.74
C PRO A 114 -7.57 4.07 3.60
N HIS A 115 -6.83 5.14 3.93
CA HIS A 115 -5.59 5.06 4.67
C HIS A 115 -5.63 5.86 5.97
N SER A 116 -6.06 7.12 5.89
CA SER A 116 -6.31 7.97 7.04
C SER A 116 -7.76 8.40 7.05
N VAL A 117 -8.29 8.71 8.24
CA VAL A 117 -9.68 9.10 8.43
C VAL A 117 -9.75 10.36 9.29
N CYS A 118 -10.58 11.31 8.88
CA CYS A 118 -10.81 12.57 9.59
C CYS A 118 -12.30 12.73 9.92
N TYR A 119 -12.61 13.04 11.18
CA TYR A 119 -13.96 13.36 11.64
C TYR A 119 -14.11 14.85 11.98
N GLY A 120 -15.26 15.42 11.63
CA GLY A 120 -15.54 16.84 11.85
C GLY A 120 -14.82 17.78 10.88
N ASN A 121 -14.96 19.07 11.11
CA ASN A 121 -14.26 20.17 10.45
C ASN A 121 -14.34 21.44 11.31
N GLU A 122 -13.69 22.53 10.88
CA GLU A 122 -13.71 23.82 11.58
C GLU A 122 -15.13 24.35 11.86
N ASP A 123 -16.09 24.12 10.97
CA ASP A 123 -17.47 24.59 11.16
C ASP A 123 -18.33 23.63 12.00
N LYS A 124 -17.97 22.35 12.03
CA LYS A 124 -18.69 21.26 12.71
C LYS A 124 -17.71 20.34 13.41
N PRO A 125 -17.11 20.79 14.53
CA PRO A 125 -16.19 19.97 15.30
C PRO A 125 -16.92 18.82 16.01
N VAL A 126 -16.16 17.81 16.39
CA VAL A 126 -16.57 16.73 17.27
C VAL A 126 -16.52 17.26 18.71
N SER A 127 -17.68 17.31 19.38
CA SER A 127 -17.81 17.71 20.78
C SER A 127 -18.00 16.53 21.73
N ASP A 128 -18.46 15.39 21.20
CA ASP A 128 -18.68 14.16 21.96
C ASP A 128 -18.16 12.95 21.15
N LEU A 129 -17.12 12.31 21.67
CA LEU A 129 -16.51 11.14 21.02
C LEU A 129 -17.48 9.96 20.92
N GLN A 130 -18.50 9.85 21.78
CA GLN A 130 -19.50 8.76 21.69
C GLN A 130 -20.36 8.86 20.43
N GLN A 131 -20.40 10.04 19.79
CA GLN A 131 -21.12 10.24 18.53
C GLN A 131 -20.29 9.90 17.30
N LEU A 132 -18.99 9.62 17.45
CA LEU A 132 -18.05 9.42 16.34
C LEU A 132 -18.55 8.37 15.34
N CYS A 133 -19.12 7.26 15.82
CA CYS A 133 -19.68 6.19 14.99
C CYS A 133 -20.91 6.60 14.14
N HIS A 134 -21.49 7.76 14.42
CA HIS A 134 -22.65 8.33 13.72
C HIS A 134 -22.29 9.52 12.83
N LEU A 135 -21.03 9.99 12.90
CA LEU A 135 -20.55 11.09 12.08
C LEU A 135 -20.10 10.59 10.70
N GLU A 136 -20.20 11.48 9.71
CA GLU A 136 -19.62 11.24 8.40
C GLU A 136 -18.11 11.42 8.47
N ALA A 137 -17.39 10.41 7.99
CA ALA A 137 -15.94 10.38 7.94
C ALA A 137 -15.43 10.86 6.58
N LYS A 138 -14.33 11.62 6.58
CA LYS A 138 -13.57 11.94 5.37
C LYS A 138 -12.33 11.06 5.32
N PHE A 139 -12.11 10.37 4.22
CA PHE A 139 -10.95 9.50 4.05
C PHE A 139 -9.89 10.15 3.17
N VAL A 140 -8.64 9.97 3.56
CA VAL A 140 -7.49 10.15 2.67
C VAL A 140 -7.12 8.77 2.15
N CYS A 141 -7.15 8.63 0.83
CA CYS A 141 -6.89 7.35 0.16
C CYS A 141 -5.48 7.28 -0.41
N VAL A 142 -4.96 6.06 -0.50
CA VAL A 142 -3.71 5.71 -1.18
C VAL A 142 -3.97 4.56 -2.16
N ASP A 143 -2.98 4.20 -2.97
CA ASP A 143 -3.09 3.07 -3.89
C ASP A 143 -3.18 1.72 -3.13
N GLY A 144 -4.04 0.84 -3.61
CA GLY A 144 -4.36 -0.46 -3.01
C GLY A 144 -5.47 -1.17 -3.77
N ASP A 145 -6.16 -2.07 -3.08
CA ASP A 145 -7.23 -2.90 -3.64
C ASP A 145 -8.64 -2.47 -3.21
N GLY A 146 -8.76 -1.23 -2.71
CA GLY A 146 -9.99 -0.67 -2.14
C GLY A 146 -10.19 -1.02 -0.66
N THR A 147 -9.38 -1.92 -0.09
CA THR A 147 -9.42 -2.29 1.34
C THR A 147 -8.04 -2.26 2.00
N VAL A 148 -7.02 -2.84 1.36
CA VAL A 148 -5.65 -2.97 1.84
C VAL A 148 -4.72 -2.14 0.95
N ALA A 149 -3.98 -1.21 1.56
CA ALA A 149 -2.99 -0.40 0.87
C ALA A 149 -1.82 -1.25 0.37
N ILE A 150 -1.22 -0.89 -0.77
CA ILE A 150 -0.08 -1.62 -1.36
C ILE A 150 1.08 -1.78 -0.36
N GLU A 151 1.36 -0.73 0.41
CA GLU A 151 2.42 -0.75 1.42
C GLU A 151 2.18 -1.87 2.44
N SER A 152 0.96 -1.94 2.98
CA SER A 152 0.56 -2.99 3.93
C SER A 152 0.60 -4.38 3.30
N ALA A 153 0.15 -4.52 2.05
CA ALA A 153 0.15 -5.80 1.35
C ALA A 153 1.57 -6.34 1.09
N LYS A 154 2.58 -5.46 1.04
CA LYS A 154 4.00 -5.80 0.87
C LYS A 154 4.78 -5.88 2.19
N ALA A 155 4.15 -5.54 3.32
CA ALA A 155 4.73 -5.52 4.65
C ALA A 155 4.95 -6.93 5.27
N ASP A 156 5.02 -7.97 4.45
CA ASP A 156 5.08 -9.38 4.88
C ASP A 156 6.39 -9.75 5.60
N GLY A 157 7.46 -8.96 5.42
CA GLY A 157 8.75 -9.17 6.08
C GLY A 157 9.56 -10.37 5.55
N PHE A 158 9.08 -11.06 4.51
CA PHE A 158 9.72 -12.24 3.93
C PHE A 158 10.53 -11.92 2.67
N ASN A 159 11.46 -12.82 2.34
CA ASN A 159 12.17 -12.78 1.07
C ASN A 159 11.33 -13.50 0.01
N ALA A 160 10.48 -12.77 -0.70
CA ALA A 160 9.66 -13.33 -1.76
C ALA A 160 10.50 -13.67 -2.99
N GLU A 161 10.20 -14.81 -3.62
CA GLU A 161 10.69 -15.15 -4.96
C GLU A 161 10.08 -14.21 -6.01
N ALA A 162 8.81 -13.83 -5.80
CA ALA A 162 8.13 -12.84 -6.61
C ALA A 162 7.02 -12.15 -5.80
N ARG A 163 6.78 -10.88 -6.13
CA ARG A 163 5.59 -10.14 -5.74
C ARG A 163 4.88 -9.69 -7.02
N VAL A 164 3.56 -9.74 -7.08
CA VAL A 164 2.79 -9.28 -8.25
C VAL A 164 1.58 -8.49 -7.80
N GLY A 165 1.48 -7.25 -8.30
CA GLY A 165 0.28 -6.42 -8.14
C GLY A 165 -0.71 -6.71 -9.26
N ILE A 166 -1.95 -7.02 -8.93
CA ILE A 166 -3.03 -7.20 -9.90
C ILE A 166 -4.04 -6.07 -9.71
N PRO A 167 -4.30 -5.23 -10.74
CA PRO A 167 -5.34 -4.22 -10.62
C PRO A 167 -6.69 -4.86 -10.33
N GLY A 168 -7.33 -4.47 -9.23
CA GLY A 168 -8.61 -5.06 -8.86
C GLY A 168 -9.00 -4.88 -7.39
N ASP A 169 -10.28 -5.11 -7.15
CA ASP A 169 -10.90 -5.08 -5.82
C ASP A 169 -10.43 -6.24 -4.95
N HIS A 170 -10.30 -5.97 -3.65
CA HIS A 170 -9.86 -6.89 -2.61
C HIS A 170 -10.51 -8.28 -2.68
N ARG A 171 -11.82 -8.34 -2.95
CA ARG A 171 -12.54 -9.61 -3.07
C ARG A 171 -12.52 -10.14 -4.50
N TYR A 172 -12.60 -9.24 -5.48
CA TYR A 172 -12.68 -9.61 -6.89
C TYR A 172 -11.37 -10.16 -7.44
N ILE A 173 -10.22 -9.90 -6.81
CA ILE A 173 -8.92 -10.45 -7.20
C ILE A 173 -8.94 -11.98 -7.33
N LEU A 174 -9.73 -12.68 -6.50
CA LEU A 174 -9.89 -14.14 -6.55
C LEU A 174 -10.64 -14.64 -7.80
N SER A 175 -11.34 -13.76 -8.50
CA SER A 175 -12.05 -14.05 -9.75
C SER A 175 -11.30 -13.57 -10.99
N GLU A 176 -10.15 -12.91 -10.83
CA GLU A 176 -9.41 -12.33 -11.94
C GLU A 176 -8.66 -13.41 -12.74
N PRO A 177 -8.88 -13.58 -14.06
CA PRO A 177 -8.17 -14.58 -14.85
C PRO A 177 -6.65 -14.47 -14.78
N HIS A 178 -6.09 -13.26 -14.66
CA HIS A 178 -4.64 -13.05 -14.51
C HIS A 178 -4.08 -13.73 -13.25
N LEU A 179 -4.82 -13.73 -12.13
CA LEU A 179 -4.42 -14.46 -10.92
C LEU A 179 -4.17 -15.94 -11.22
N PHE A 180 -5.09 -16.58 -11.94
CA PHE A 180 -4.98 -18.00 -12.27
C PHE A 180 -3.83 -18.30 -13.23
N ARG A 181 -3.47 -17.36 -14.12
CA ARG A 181 -2.30 -17.49 -15.00
C ARG A 181 -1.00 -17.51 -14.18
N ILE A 182 -0.86 -16.57 -13.25
CA ILE A 182 0.28 -16.49 -12.34
C ILE A 182 0.39 -17.76 -11.49
N LEU A 183 -0.73 -18.20 -10.89
CA LEU A 183 -0.76 -19.41 -10.05
C LEU A 183 -0.39 -20.66 -10.84
N LYS A 184 -0.92 -20.85 -12.06
CA LYS A 184 -0.53 -21.98 -12.92
C LYS A 184 0.97 -21.99 -13.21
N HIS A 185 1.54 -20.82 -13.50
CA HIS A 185 2.96 -20.68 -13.75
C HIS A 185 3.79 -21.03 -12.51
N TRP A 186 3.50 -20.45 -11.34
CA TRP A 186 4.24 -20.70 -10.10
C TRP A 186 4.13 -22.15 -9.64
N LEU A 187 2.95 -22.76 -9.79
CA LEU A 187 2.70 -24.16 -9.40
C LEU A 187 3.15 -25.17 -10.47
N LYS A 188 3.58 -24.71 -11.66
CA LYS A 188 3.85 -25.57 -12.83
C LYS A 188 2.68 -26.51 -13.14
N ALA A 189 1.46 -25.98 -13.02
CA ALA A 189 0.23 -26.75 -13.16
C ALA A 189 -0.24 -26.74 -14.62
N GLY A 190 -0.13 -27.90 -15.28
CA GLY A 190 -0.53 -28.08 -16.67
C GLY A 190 0.47 -27.50 -17.68
N ASP A 191 0.00 -27.29 -18.91
CA ASP A 191 0.81 -26.68 -19.97
C ASP A 191 1.03 -25.18 -19.72
N PRO A 192 2.16 -24.61 -20.15
CA PRO A 192 2.41 -23.18 -20.05
C PRO A 192 1.26 -22.36 -20.65
N ASP A 193 0.75 -21.39 -19.88
CA ASP A 193 -0.32 -20.52 -20.36
C ASP A 193 0.25 -19.59 -21.46
N PRO A 194 -0.27 -19.64 -22.70
CA PRO A 194 0.25 -18.85 -23.81
C PRO A 194 0.02 -17.35 -23.64
N PHE A 195 -0.86 -16.95 -22.70
CA PHE A 195 -1.17 -15.57 -22.40
C PHE A 195 -0.46 -15.05 -21.14
N TYR A 196 0.40 -15.86 -20.53
CA TYR A 196 1.25 -15.45 -19.42
C TYR A 196 2.64 -15.08 -19.94
N ASN A 197 3.09 -13.86 -19.64
CA ASN A 197 4.44 -13.41 -19.92
C ASN A 197 5.10 -12.91 -18.63
N PRO A 198 6.04 -13.67 -18.05
CA PRO A 198 6.69 -13.26 -16.81
C PRO A 198 7.34 -11.87 -16.92
N LEU A 199 7.93 -11.49 -18.05
CA LEU A 199 8.61 -10.20 -18.17
C LEU A 199 7.65 -8.99 -18.19
N ILE A 200 6.41 -9.19 -18.62
CA ILE A 200 5.39 -8.12 -18.70
C ILE A 200 4.49 -8.16 -17.46
N ASP A 201 4.19 -9.37 -16.96
CA ASP A 201 3.31 -9.59 -15.82
C ASP A 201 4.05 -9.38 -14.48
N TYR A 202 5.38 -9.47 -14.45
CA TYR A 202 6.23 -9.02 -13.32
C TYR A 202 6.73 -7.59 -13.56
N VAL A 203 5.89 -6.57 -13.33
CA VAL A 203 6.42 -5.21 -13.06
C VAL A 203 6.20 -4.89 -11.59
N VAL A 204 7.16 -5.30 -10.76
CA VAL A 204 7.33 -4.71 -9.42
C VAL A 204 8.58 -3.87 -9.44
N LEU A 205 8.39 -2.56 -9.48
CA LEU A 205 9.46 -1.63 -9.16
C LEU A 205 9.81 -1.84 -7.67
N PRO A 206 11.11 -1.97 -7.32
CA PRO A 206 11.51 -2.03 -5.93
C PRO A 206 11.03 -0.77 -5.19
N THR A 207 10.58 -0.95 -3.96
CA THR A 207 10.16 0.16 -3.09
C THR A 207 11.34 1.09 -2.80
N ALA A 208 11.07 2.36 -2.47
CA ALA A 208 12.12 3.30 -2.08
C ALA A 208 13.01 2.74 -0.95
N PHE A 209 12.42 2.04 0.02
CA PHE A 209 13.12 1.35 1.10
C PHE A 209 14.04 0.21 0.60
N GLU A 210 13.58 -0.61 -0.35
CA GLU A 210 14.40 -1.66 -0.97
C GLU A 210 15.55 -1.08 -1.79
N ILE A 211 15.34 0.05 -2.45
CA ILE A 211 16.37 0.80 -3.19
C ILE A 211 17.40 1.38 -2.22
N GLU A 212 16.98 2.03 -1.14
CA GLU A 212 17.87 2.62 -0.13
C GLU A 212 18.72 1.55 0.57
N ARG A 213 18.11 0.44 0.97
CA ARG A 213 18.82 -0.71 1.54
C ARG A 213 19.78 -1.38 0.55
N SER A 214 19.51 -1.29 -0.76
CA SER A 214 20.41 -1.81 -1.80
C SER A 214 21.61 -0.89 -2.04
N LYS A 215 21.40 0.44 -1.95
CA LYS A 215 22.48 1.43 -1.97
C LYS A 215 23.43 1.27 -0.79
N GLU A 216 22.91 0.99 0.41
CA GLU A 216 23.73 0.67 1.59
C GLU A 216 24.58 -0.59 1.43
N LYS A 217 24.17 -1.52 0.55
CA LYS A 217 24.90 -2.75 0.22
C LYS A 217 25.83 -2.63 -0.99
N GLY A 218 26.02 -1.43 -1.54
CA GLY A 218 26.92 -1.18 -2.67
C GLY A 218 26.38 -1.60 -4.03
N LEU A 219 25.06 -1.78 -4.19
CA LEU A 219 24.43 -1.99 -5.49
C LEU A 219 23.98 -0.65 -6.06
N GLU A 220 24.68 -0.13 -7.07
CA GLU A 220 24.30 1.10 -7.77
C GLU A 220 23.26 0.81 -8.85
N VAL A 221 22.03 1.31 -8.65
CA VAL A 221 21.04 1.44 -9.73
C VAL A 221 21.14 2.88 -10.23
N GLY A 222 21.81 3.07 -11.36
CA GLY A 222 22.02 4.37 -11.98
C GLY A 222 20.77 4.86 -12.72
N TRP A 223 20.34 6.08 -12.43
CA TRP A 223 19.31 6.78 -13.20
C TRP A 223 20.01 7.85 -14.04
N GLU A 224 20.07 7.69 -15.37
CA GLU A 224 20.53 8.75 -16.27
C GLU A 224 19.33 9.40 -16.94
N ILE A 225 19.07 10.66 -16.60
CA ILE A 225 18.09 11.50 -17.30
C ILE A 225 18.80 12.11 -18.50
N ILE A 226 18.64 11.50 -19.67
CA ILE A 226 19.08 12.13 -20.93
C ILE A 226 17.99 13.11 -21.35
N SER A 227 18.10 14.37 -20.91
CA SER A 227 17.40 15.48 -21.58
C SER A 227 18.07 15.69 -22.93
N LYS A 228 17.30 15.69 -24.03
CA LYS A 228 17.79 16.20 -25.31
C LYS A 228 18.21 17.66 -25.10
N ASP A 229 19.50 17.92 -25.14
CA ASP A 229 20.03 19.28 -25.16
C ASP A 229 19.44 20.03 -26.36
N GLN A 230 19.01 21.24 -26.07
CA GLN A 230 18.55 22.22 -27.05
C GLN A 230 19.76 22.68 -27.86
N ASP A 231 19.83 22.28 -29.12
CA ASP A 231 20.59 23.03 -30.13
C ASP A 231 19.62 23.52 -31.23
N ASP A 232 19.50 24.84 -31.21
CA ASP A 232 19.11 25.80 -32.25
C ASP A 232 17.79 25.68 -33.05
N GLN A 233 16.92 26.64 -32.73
CA GLN A 233 16.04 27.44 -33.60
C GLN A 233 15.04 26.71 -34.51
N SER A 234 13.80 26.58 -34.02
CA SER A 234 12.62 27.15 -34.71
C SER A 234 11.35 27.02 -33.87
N ASN A 235 10.57 28.10 -33.86
CA ASN A 235 9.26 28.17 -33.22
C ASN A 235 8.27 27.16 -33.83
N THR A 236 7.90 26.13 -33.08
CA THR A 236 6.55 25.53 -33.17
C THR A 236 6.21 24.79 -31.88
N SER A 237 5.07 25.13 -31.29
CA SER A 237 4.49 24.42 -30.15
C SER A 237 3.98 23.04 -30.58
N ALA A 238 4.67 21.96 -30.21
CA ALA A 238 4.11 20.60 -30.12
C ALA A 238 5.16 19.62 -29.56
N ASP A 239 4.68 18.70 -28.71
CA ASP A 239 5.27 17.42 -28.33
C ASP A 239 6.63 17.42 -27.59
N ILE A 240 6.55 17.52 -26.26
CA ILE A 240 7.62 17.06 -25.37
C ILE A 240 7.47 15.54 -25.19
N THR A 241 8.12 14.76 -26.05
CA THR A 241 8.28 13.31 -25.85
C THR A 241 9.41 13.07 -24.86
N SER A 242 9.08 12.65 -23.62
CA SER A 242 10.10 12.23 -22.65
C SER A 242 10.45 10.77 -22.89
N LEU A 243 11.67 10.52 -23.39
CA LEU A 243 12.27 9.18 -23.41
C LEU A 243 12.96 8.93 -22.07
N ARG A 244 12.63 7.80 -21.42
CA ARG A 244 13.34 7.33 -20.22
C ARG A 244 13.94 5.97 -20.50
N SER A 245 15.26 5.88 -20.37
CA SER A 245 16.03 4.64 -20.51
C SER A 245 16.38 4.09 -19.14
N ILE A 246 16.24 2.78 -18.97
CA ILE A 246 16.63 2.06 -17.75
C ILE A 246 17.81 1.17 -18.10
N SER A 247 18.94 1.33 -17.39
CA SER A 247 20.06 0.40 -17.41
C SER A 247 20.26 -0.16 -16.00
N ALA A 248 20.33 -1.48 -15.90
CA ALA A 248 20.67 -2.17 -14.67
C ALA A 248 22.02 -2.87 -14.86
N LEU A 249 23.01 -2.49 -14.07
CA LEU A 249 24.32 -3.13 -14.05
C LEU A 249 24.39 -4.12 -12.89
N HIS A 250 24.63 -5.40 -13.19
CA HIS A 250 24.99 -6.40 -12.19
C HIS A 250 26.43 -6.84 -12.43
N GLY A 251 27.31 -6.57 -11.46
CA GLY A 251 28.70 -7.01 -11.50
C GLY A 251 29.28 -7.15 -10.09
N SER A 252 29.53 -8.38 -9.65
CA SER A 252 30.58 -8.65 -8.66
C SER A 252 31.86 -8.95 -9.43
N ALA A 253 33.02 -8.67 -8.83
CA ALA A 253 34.32 -8.53 -9.48
C ALA A 253 34.87 -9.74 -10.29
N ASN A 254 34.08 -10.78 -10.59
CA ASN A 254 34.50 -11.95 -11.38
C ASN A 254 33.36 -12.68 -12.15
N GLN A 255 32.24 -12.05 -12.50
CA GLN A 255 31.22 -12.67 -13.37
C GLN A 255 30.78 -11.75 -14.51
N SER A 256 30.44 -12.38 -15.65
CA SER A 256 30.02 -11.77 -16.92
C SER A 256 28.92 -10.73 -16.75
N TYR A 257 29.10 -9.59 -17.41
CA TYR A 257 28.15 -8.48 -17.41
C TYR A 257 26.88 -8.87 -18.17
N SER A 258 25.72 -8.66 -17.54
CA SER A 258 24.42 -8.69 -18.22
C SER A 258 23.79 -7.30 -18.15
N GLU A 259 23.49 -6.73 -19.30
CA GLU A 259 22.86 -5.41 -19.41
C GLU A 259 21.45 -5.59 -20.00
N ALA A 260 20.46 -4.99 -19.36
CA ALA A 260 19.09 -4.96 -19.84
C ALA A 260 18.68 -3.50 -20.08
N HIS A 261 18.22 -3.21 -21.30
CA HIS A 261 17.72 -1.89 -21.67
C HIS A 261 16.21 -1.92 -21.83
N ALA A 262 15.52 -0.97 -21.21
CA ALA A 262 14.11 -0.71 -21.47
C ALA A 262 13.89 0.77 -21.76
N THR A 263 13.01 1.04 -22.72
CA THR A 263 12.61 2.40 -23.09
C THR A 263 11.15 2.60 -22.75
N VAL A 264 10.87 3.60 -21.92
CA VAL A 264 9.51 4.06 -21.63
C VAL A 264 9.25 5.29 -22.50
N VAL A 265 8.18 5.24 -23.29
CA VAL A 265 7.66 6.36 -24.07
C VAL A 265 6.32 6.76 -23.49
N VAL A 266 6.23 7.98 -22.97
CA VAL A 266 4.98 8.54 -22.46
C VAL A 266 4.40 9.47 -23.52
N HIS A 267 3.22 9.12 -24.04
CA HIS A 267 2.50 9.94 -24.99
C HIS A 267 1.53 10.87 -24.25
N PRO A 268 1.50 12.18 -24.55
CA PRO A 268 0.50 13.08 -23.99
C PRO A 268 -0.90 12.69 -24.49
N GLY A 269 -1.82 12.40 -23.57
CA GLY A 269 -3.22 12.11 -23.90
C GLY A 269 -4.10 13.34 -23.68
N ASN A 270 -5.01 13.60 -24.62
CA ASN A 270 -5.87 14.80 -24.59
C ASN A 270 -6.99 14.78 -23.53
N ASP A 271 -7.29 13.63 -22.91
CA ASP A 271 -8.42 13.47 -21.97
C ASP A 271 -8.00 13.02 -20.57
N GLY A 272 -6.82 13.45 -20.10
CA GLY A 272 -6.34 13.17 -18.74
C GLY A 272 -5.89 11.73 -18.47
N LYS A 273 -5.99 10.82 -19.46
CA LYS A 273 -5.37 9.49 -19.42
C LYS A 273 -4.05 9.52 -20.20
N GLN A 274 -2.93 9.26 -19.52
CA GLN A 274 -1.62 9.15 -20.15
C GLN A 274 -1.44 7.76 -20.76
N HIS A 275 -1.03 7.70 -22.02
CA HIS A 275 -0.70 6.43 -22.68
C HIS A 275 0.79 6.17 -22.53
N VAL A 276 1.14 5.15 -21.74
CA VAL A 276 2.54 4.76 -21.49
C VAL A 276 2.84 3.50 -22.29
N GLN A 277 3.83 3.59 -23.18
CA GLN A 277 4.34 2.46 -23.95
C GLN A 277 5.70 2.05 -23.39
N LEU A 278 5.82 0.78 -22.99
CA LEU A 278 7.07 0.18 -22.54
C LEU A 278 7.62 -0.74 -23.63
N ASN A 279 8.82 -0.46 -24.12
CA ASN A 279 9.53 -1.31 -25.08
C ASN A 279 10.82 -1.82 -24.41
N ALA A 280 10.91 -3.12 -24.15
CA ALA A 280 12.15 -3.76 -23.70
C ALA A 280 13.07 -4.00 -24.91
N LEU A 281 14.26 -3.42 -24.89
CA LEU A 281 15.25 -3.49 -25.98
C LEU A 281 16.44 -4.33 -25.53
N ALA A 282 16.25 -5.65 -25.57
CA ALA A 282 17.28 -6.69 -25.42
C ALA A 282 17.97 -6.81 -24.05
N VAL A 283 18.36 -8.07 -23.77
CA VAL A 283 19.28 -8.45 -22.70
C VAL A 283 20.52 -9.00 -23.40
N SER A 284 21.65 -8.32 -23.30
CA SER A 284 22.93 -8.88 -23.72
C SER A 284 23.54 -9.64 -22.55
N VAL A 285 23.92 -10.88 -22.79
CA VAL A 285 24.73 -11.68 -21.87
C VAL A 285 26.03 -11.94 -22.60
N ASP A 286 27.14 -11.37 -22.13
CA ASP A 286 28.45 -11.70 -22.67
C ASP A 286 28.77 -13.15 -22.30
N ALA A 287 28.66 -14.06 -23.27
CA ALA A 287 29.02 -15.45 -23.10
C ALA A 287 30.53 -15.57 -22.92
N SER A 288 30.97 -16.00 -21.73
CA SER A 288 32.31 -16.55 -21.50
C SER A 288 32.20 -18.02 -21.12
#